data_AF-A0A8S9ZK91-F1
#
_entry.id   AF-A0A8S9ZK91-F1
#
_cell.length_a   1.000
_cell.length_b   1.000
_cell.length_c   1.000
_cell.angle_alpha   90.00
_cell.angle_beta   90.00
_cell.angle_gamma   90.00
#
_symmetry.space_group_name_H-M   'P 1'
#
loop_
_entity.id
_entity.type
_entity.pdbx_description
1 polymer ?
#
loop_
_entity_poly.entity_id
_entity_poly.type
_entity_poly.pdbx_seq_one_letter_code
_entity_poly.pdbx_strand_id
1 'polypeptide(L)'
;MFDYSDSDQSRDEEISLAEARRPYQINLNTDNNEFFKINNANKCIIKKKKRKNIFFELLIPRIFILIITIIYIFIIAITFYSVENENEIKEDKYLKELIEITKRNLMAQLHNISPQISIDKLYEETNKFSNKLLEIGWKRGIKRMSINSTKQLNNNNNNWSFINSFLFSISLISRIGYGHLVPMTLIGKQLVFPFAIFGIPLFILIINDLTKIFSIFFHWIYKILIKYLKGIKQQIIKLFQTNKNKENEKKLERLNNKKYQNNYYCSELKSTTPSLINKTIQKELLLNKKEELIIN
;
A
#
# COMPACT_ATOMS: atom_id res chain seq x y z
N MET A 1 -54.25 -26.73 4.92
CA MET A 1 -54.62 -27.61 3.79
C MET A 1 -53.51 -27.41 2.76
N PHE A 2 -52.42 -28.18 2.70
CA PHE A 2 -52.07 -29.50 3.22
C PHE A 2 -50.61 -29.49 3.72
N ASP A 3 -50.36 -30.31 4.75
CA ASP A 3 -49.06 -30.79 5.24
C ASP A 3 -48.56 -32.00 4.41
N TYR A 4 -47.31 -32.46 4.72
CA TYR A 4 -46.50 -33.59 4.22
C TYR A 4 -45.50 -33.21 3.11
N SER A 5 -44.19 -33.51 3.16
CA SER A 5 -43.41 -34.47 3.94
C SER A 5 -41.90 -34.25 3.67
N ASP A 6 -41.08 -34.02 4.70
CA ASP A 6 -39.60 -33.99 4.58
C ASP A 6 -38.96 -34.69 5.80
N SER A 7 -39.33 -35.95 6.03
CA SER A 7 -38.86 -36.77 7.18
C SER A 7 -38.01 -38.00 6.80
N ASP A 8 -37.57 -38.11 5.54
CA ASP A 8 -36.81 -39.29 5.08
C ASP A 8 -35.31 -39.03 4.80
N GLN A 9 -34.86 -37.78 4.78
CA GLN A 9 -33.46 -37.46 4.46
C GLN A 9 -32.50 -37.55 5.67
N SER A 10 -33.02 -37.68 6.89
CA SER A 10 -32.21 -37.77 8.12
C SER A 10 -31.86 -39.18 8.56
N ARG A 11 -32.49 -40.22 8.01
CA ARG A 11 -32.23 -41.63 8.38
C ARG A 11 -31.08 -42.28 7.61
N ASP A 12 -30.79 -41.81 6.40
CA ASP A 12 -29.71 -42.36 5.56
C ASP A 12 -28.30 -41.87 5.99
N GLU A 13 -28.21 -40.75 6.71
CA GLU A 13 -26.95 -40.26 7.28
C GLU A 13 -26.51 -41.02 8.55
N GLU A 14 -27.44 -41.61 9.32
CA GLU A 14 -27.08 -42.40 10.51
C GLU A 14 -26.56 -43.81 10.16
N ILE A 15 -27.04 -44.41 9.06
CA ILE A 15 -26.63 -45.76 8.64
C ILE A 15 -25.20 -45.74 8.06
N SER A 16 -24.84 -44.67 7.37
CA SER A 16 -23.49 -44.52 6.78
C SER A 16 -22.40 -44.20 7.81
N LEU A 17 -22.76 -43.67 8.99
CA LEU A 17 -21.82 -43.42 10.09
C LEU A 17 -21.56 -44.66 10.98
N ALA A 18 -22.44 -45.67 10.95
CA ALA A 18 -22.33 -46.88 11.76
C ALA A 18 -21.33 -47.92 11.20
N GLU A 19 -21.09 -47.95 9.89
CA GLU A 19 -20.15 -48.90 9.26
C GLU A 19 -18.67 -48.51 9.37
N ALA A 20 -18.36 -47.29 9.82
CA ALA A 20 -16.98 -46.82 9.96
C ALA A 20 -16.26 -47.29 11.25
N ARG A 21 -16.89 -48.11 12.10
CA ARG A 21 -16.36 -48.53 13.43
C ARG A 21 -15.99 -50.02 13.56
N ARG A 22 -15.32 -50.64 12.58
CA ARG A 22 -14.63 -51.93 12.82
C ARG A 22 -13.13 -51.82 12.58
N PRO A 23 -12.27 -52.07 13.59
CA PRO A 23 -10.83 -52.15 13.38
C PRO A 23 -10.45 -53.53 12.83
N TYR A 24 -9.87 -53.57 11.64
CA TYR A 24 -9.17 -54.74 11.12
C TYR A 24 -7.78 -54.81 11.76
N GLN A 25 -7.50 -55.88 12.50
CA GLN A 25 -6.15 -56.19 12.99
C GLN A 25 -5.32 -56.78 11.84
N ILE A 26 -4.19 -56.16 11.52
CA ILE A 26 -3.14 -56.78 10.71
C ILE A 26 -1.84 -56.70 11.51
N ASN A 27 -1.34 -57.88 11.85
CA ASN A 27 -0.10 -58.12 12.57
C ASN A 27 1.04 -58.24 11.55
N LEU A 28 2.01 -57.31 11.54
CA LEU A 28 3.22 -57.41 10.72
C LEU A 28 4.43 -56.88 11.52
N ASN A 29 5.16 -57.83 12.11
CA ASN A 29 6.50 -57.63 12.62
C ASN A 29 7.51 -57.61 11.45
N THR A 30 8.57 -56.83 11.68
CA THR A 30 9.86 -56.81 10.96
C THR A 30 9.83 -56.45 9.47
N ASP A 31 9.65 -55.16 9.16
CA ASP A 31 10.31 -54.42 8.04
C ASP A 31 9.97 -52.90 8.04
N ASN A 32 9.59 -52.36 9.22
CA ASN A 32 8.84 -51.11 9.31
C ASN A 32 9.67 -49.81 9.21
N ASN A 33 10.99 -49.82 9.12
CA ASN A 33 11.78 -48.58 9.22
C ASN A 33 12.17 -47.95 7.88
N GLU A 34 12.38 -48.73 6.82
CA GLU A 34 12.67 -48.17 5.48
C GLU A 34 11.39 -47.91 4.67
N PHE A 35 10.40 -48.80 4.76
CA PHE A 35 9.12 -48.64 4.06
C PHE A 35 8.31 -47.44 4.61
N PHE A 36 8.38 -47.14 5.92
CA PHE A 36 7.75 -45.94 6.50
C PHE A 36 8.42 -44.63 6.07
N LYS A 37 9.74 -44.61 5.88
CA LYS A 37 10.45 -43.40 5.41
C LYS A 37 10.06 -43.06 3.97
N ILE A 38 9.99 -44.06 3.09
CA ILE A 38 9.56 -43.89 1.70
C ILE A 38 8.08 -43.48 1.63
N ASN A 39 7.21 -44.09 2.44
CA ASN A 39 5.79 -43.74 2.48
C ASN A 39 5.50 -42.35 3.05
N ASN A 40 6.28 -41.87 4.02
CA ASN A 40 6.13 -40.51 4.56
C ASN A 40 6.70 -39.44 3.63
N ALA A 41 7.82 -39.72 2.95
CA ALA A 41 8.35 -38.85 1.90
C ALA A 41 7.35 -38.75 0.73
N ASN A 42 6.81 -39.87 0.28
CA ASN A 42 5.78 -39.91 -0.76
C ASN A 42 4.47 -39.26 -0.31
N LYS A 43 4.01 -39.43 0.94
CA LYS A 43 2.87 -38.69 1.50
C LYS A 43 3.10 -37.18 1.53
N CYS A 44 4.30 -36.72 1.89
CA CYS A 44 4.66 -35.30 1.91
C CYS A 44 4.78 -34.71 0.49
N ILE A 45 5.35 -35.46 -0.46
CA ILE A 45 5.46 -35.08 -1.86
C ILE A 45 4.07 -35.05 -2.50
N ILE A 46 3.23 -36.06 -2.28
CA ILE A 46 1.84 -36.13 -2.77
C ILE A 46 0.99 -35.03 -2.11
N LYS A 47 1.11 -34.75 -0.81
CA LYS A 47 0.42 -33.62 -0.14
C LYS A 47 0.88 -32.26 -0.68
N LYS A 48 2.17 -32.07 -0.97
CA LYS A 48 2.68 -30.84 -1.61
C LYS A 48 2.23 -30.72 -3.08
N LYS A 49 2.17 -31.83 -3.82
CA LYS A 49 1.74 -31.88 -5.22
C LYS A 49 0.23 -31.63 -5.36
N LYS A 50 -0.60 -32.20 -4.45
CA LYS A 50 -2.05 -31.90 -4.35
C LYS A 50 -2.32 -30.45 -3.95
N ARG A 51 -1.57 -29.88 -2.98
CA ARG A 51 -1.72 -28.46 -2.57
C ARG A 51 -1.37 -27.47 -3.68
N LYS A 52 -0.33 -27.76 -4.50
CA LYS A 52 0.03 -26.90 -5.63
C LYS A 52 -1.05 -26.88 -6.70
N ASN A 53 -1.63 -28.03 -7.06
CA ASN A 53 -2.68 -28.09 -8.08
C ASN A 53 -3.95 -27.35 -7.64
N ILE A 54 -4.41 -27.53 -6.39
CA ILE A 54 -5.59 -26.84 -5.85
C ILE A 54 -5.35 -25.32 -5.75
N PHE A 55 -4.13 -24.89 -5.41
CA PHE A 55 -3.79 -23.47 -5.34
C PHE A 55 -3.88 -22.79 -6.72
N PHE A 56 -3.40 -23.44 -7.78
CA PHE A 56 -3.56 -22.95 -9.14
C PHE A 56 -5.04 -22.92 -9.56
N GLU A 57 -5.80 -23.98 -9.26
CA GLU A 57 -7.23 -24.09 -9.56
C GLU A 57 -8.09 -23.01 -8.89
N LEU A 58 -7.68 -22.50 -7.72
CA LEU A 58 -8.36 -21.43 -6.99
C LEU A 58 -7.93 -20.00 -7.39
N LEU A 59 -6.73 -19.86 -7.98
CA LEU A 59 -6.16 -18.57 -8.40
C LEU A 59 -6.43 -18.24 -9.86
N ILE A 60 -6.43 -19.25 -10.74
CA ILE A 60 -6.71 -19.11 -12.17
C ILE A 60 -8.02 -18.34 -12.43
N PRO A 61 -9.18 -18.64 -11.80
CA PRO A 61 -10.41 -17.91 -12.08
C PRO A 61 -10.34 -16.42 -11.68
N ARG A 62 -9.58 -16.09 -10.64
CA ARG A 62 -9.43 -14.69 -10.18
C ARG A 62 -8.51 -13.89 -11.10
N ILE A 63 -7.42 -14.50 -11.53
CA ILE A 63 -6.50 -13.90 -12.52
C ILE A 63 -7.22 -13.75 -13.86
N PHE A 64 -8.06 -14.72 -14.24
CA PHE A 64 -8.86 -14.67 -15.45
C PHE A 64 -9.83 -13.48 -15.45
N ILE A 65 -10.56 -13.25 -14.35
CA ILE A 65 -11.42 -12.07 -14.19
C ILE A 65 -10.59 -10.78 -14.32
N LEU A 66 -9.43 -10.71 -13.67
CA LEU A 66 -8.54 -9.55 -13.76
C LEU A 66 -8.11 -9.29 -15.22
N ILE A 67 -7.72 -10.31 -15.97
CA ILE A 67 -7.35 -10.18 -17.38
C ILE A 67 -8.53 -9.69 -18.23
N ILE A 68 -9.73 -10.28 -18.05
CA ILE A 68 -10.94 -9.84 -18.77
C ILE A 68 -11.20 -8.36 -18.53
N THR A 69 -11.08 -7.91 -17.29
CA THR A 69 -11.35 -6.51 -16.95
C THR A 69 -10.31 -5.55 -17.50
N ILE A 70 -9.04 -5.95 -17.56
CA ILE A 70 -8.00 -5.16 -18.23
C ILE A 70 -8.34 -5.03 -19.71
N ILE A 71 -8.66 -6.13 -20.39
CA ILE A 71 -9.07 -6.12 -21.80
C ILE A 71 -10.28 -5.21 -22.00
N TYR A 72 -11.26 -5.27 -21.11
CA TYR A 72 -12.45 -4.43 -21.15
C TYR A 72 -12.12 -2.93 -21.04
N ILE A 73 -11.20 -2.54 -20.14
CA ILE A 73 -10.72 -1.15 -20.05
C ILE A 73 -10.05 -0.71 -21.36
N PHE A 74 -9.23 -1.58 -21.96
CA PHE A 74 -8.60 -1.28 -23.25
C PHE A 74 -9.63 -1.10 -24.38
N ILE A 75 -10.68 -1.92 -24.43
CA ILE A 75 -11.76 -1.78 -25.42
C ILE A 75 -12.44 -0.42 -25.29
N ILE A 76 -12.79 -0.01 -24.07
CA ILE A 76 -13.39 1.31 -23.82
C ILE A 76 -12.44 2.42 -24.26
N ALA A 77 -11.16 2.32 -23.88
CA ALA A 77 -10.16 3.32 -24.19
C ALA A 77 -9.96 3.51 -25.70
N ILE A 78 -9.86 2.42 -26.44
CA ILE A 78 -9.74 2.43 -27.90
C ILE A 78 -11.00 3.04 -28.53
N THR A 79 -12.19 2.66 -28.05
CA THR A 79 -13.46 3.16 -28.58
C THR A 79 -13.57 4.68 -28.44
N PHE A 80 -13.33 5.21 -27.23
CA PHE A 80 -13.38 6.65 -27.00
C PHE A 80 -12.24 7.41 -27.67
N TYR A 81 -11.04 6.83 -27.72
CA TYR A 81 -9.93 7.41 -28.46
C TYR A 81 -10.29 7.57 -29.94
N SER A 82 -10.82 6.55 -30.60
CA SER A 82 -11.20 6.66 -32.01
C SER A 82 -12.36 7.64 -32.26
N VAL A 83 -13.41 7.60 -31.43
CA VAL A 83 -14.61 8.42 -31.65
C VAL A 83 -14.38 9.90 -31.32
N GLU A 84 -13.74 10.20 -30.20
CA GLU A 84 -13.63 11.59 -29.71
C GLU A 84 -12.38 12.31 -30.25
N ASN A 85 -11.26 11.60 -30.47
CA ASN A 85 -10.04 12.24 -30.96
C ASN A 85 -10.22 12.81 -32.38
N GLU A 86 -10.88 12.08 -33.28
CA GLU A 86 -11.15 12.58 -34.62
C GLU A 86 -12.08 13.80 -34.61
N ASN A 87 -13.08 13.81 -33.74
CA ASN A 87 -14.03 14.91 -33.62
C ASN A 87 -13.36 16.15 -33.01
N GLU A 88 -12.52 15.98 -31.97
CA GLU A 88 -11.75 17.06 -31.36
C GLU A 88 -10.82 17.73 -32.37
N ILE A 89 -10.08 16.94 -33.19
CA ILE A 89 -9.19 17.49 -34.21
C ILE A 89 -9.95 18.31 -35.27
N LYS A 90 -11.14 17.84 -35.69
CA LYS A 90 -11.98 18.55 -36.66
C LYS A 90 -12.53 19.85 -36.07
N GLU A 91 -13.04 19.80 -34.85
CA GLU A 91 -13.60 20.96 -34.15
C GLU A 91 -12.52 22.02 -33.87
N ASP A 92 -11.35 21.61 -33.40
CA ASP A 92 -10.22 22.52 -33.16
C ASP A 92 -9.74 23.20 -34.45
N LYS A 93 -9.71 22.48 -35.57
CA LYS A 93 -9.36 23.05 -36.87
C LYS A 93 -10.39 24.09 -37.32
N TYR A 94 -11.67 23.78 -37.19
CA TYR A 94 -12.76 24.68 -37.53
C TYR A 94 -12.76 25.95 -36.66
N LEU A 95 -12.59 25.81 -35.35
CA LEU A 95 -12.51 26.94 -34.43
C LEU A 95 -11.32 27.85 -34.74
N LYS A 96 -10.13 27.27 -35.00
CA LYS A 96 -8.94 28.04 -35.41
C LYS A 96 -9.19 28.85 -36.69
N GLU A 97 -9.86 28.26 -37.66
CA GLU A 97 -10.22 28.93 -38.92
C GLU A 97 -11.20 30.08 -38.67
N LEU A 98 -12.26 29.86 -37.87
CA LEU A 98 -13.21 30.91 -37.50
C LEU A 98 -12.55 32.07 -36.76
N ILE A 99 -11.63 31.78 -35.84
CA ILE A 99 -10.89 32.81 -35.10
C ILE A 99 -10.07 33.66 -36.06
N GLU A 100 -9.34 33.05 -36.99
CA GLU A 100 -8.52 33.77 -37.97
C GLU A 100 -9.38 34.62 -38.92
N ILE A 101 -10.53 34.12 -39.38
CA ILE A 101 -11.47 34.90 -40.20
C ILE A 101 -12.01 36.10 -39.41
N THR A 102 -12.49 35.87 -38.19
CA THR A 102 -13.07 36.93 -37.33
C THR A 102 -12.03 38.00 -37.03
N LYS A 103 -10.79 37.57 -36.78
CA LYS A 103 -9.64 38.42 -36.53
C LYS A 103 -9.27 39.27 -37.74
N ARG A 104 -9.25 38.71 -38.95
CA ARG A 104 -9.06 39.47 -40.20
C ARG A 104 -10.16 40.51 -40.42
N ASN A 105 -11.42 40.14 -40.17
CA ASN A 105 -12.56 41.06 -40.29
C ASN A 105 -12.43 42.23 -39.31
N LEU A 106 -12.07 41.95 -38.06
CA LEU A 106 -11.83 42.96 -37.04
C LEU A 106 -10.68 43.90 -37.42
N MET A 107 -9.57 43.36 -37.93
CA MET A 107 -8.45 44.18 -38.41
C MET A 107 -8.85 45.10 -39.56
N ALA A 108 -9.61 44.59 -40.53
CA ALA A 108 -10.09 45.39 -41.66
C ALA A 108 -11.00 46.54 -41.18
N GLN A 109 -11.90 46.27 -40.23
CA GLN A 109 -12.74 47.30 -39.62
C GLN A 109 -11.91 48.36 -38.86
N LEU A 110 -10.92 47.93 -38.09
CA LEU A 110 -10.04 48.85 -37.35
C LEU A 110 -9.18 49.71 -38.28
N HIS A 111 -8.66 49.14 -39.38
CA HIS A 111 -7.88 49.89 -40.36
C HIS A 111 -8.73 50.95 -41.07
N ASN A 112 -10.00 50.64 -41.36
CA ASN A 112 -10.94 51.62 -41.92
C ASN A 112 -11.19 52.80 -40.98
N ILE A 113 -11.20 52.58 -39.66
CA ILE A 113 -11.40 53.64 -38.65
C ILE A 113 -10.12 54.46 -38.43
N SER A 114 -8.95 53.82 -38.48
CA SER A 114 -7.66 54.47 -38.28
C SER A 114 -6.67 54.10 -39.40
N PRO A 115 -6.81 54.74 -40.58
CA PRO A 115 -5.98 54.42 -41.75
C PRO A 115 -4.51 54.85 -41.59
N GLN A 116 -4.18 55.63 -40.55
CA GLN A 116 -2.82 56.08 -40.23
C GLN A 116 -1.93 54.96 -39.66
N ILE A 117 -2.52 53.87 -39.19
CA ILE A 117 -1.80 52.74 -38.58
C ILE A 117 -1.48 51.70 -39.66
N SER A 118 -0.22 51.27 -39.74
CA SER A 118 0.19 50.18 -40.63
C SER A 118 -0.50 48.86 -40.27
N ILE A 119 -0.92 48.12 -41.31
CA ILE A 119 -1.64 46.84 -41.16
C ILE A 119 -0.80 45.83 -40.36
N ASP A 120 0.52 45.81 -40.56
CA ASP A 120 1.42 44.89 -39.86
C ASP A 120 1.48 45.15 -38.36
N LYS A 121 1.52 46.43 -37.95
CA LYS A 121 1.53 46.82 -36.53
C LYS A 121 0.19 46.50 -35.86
N LEU A 122 -0.91 46.68 -36.61
CA LEU A 122 -2.25 46.33 -36.17
C LEU A 122 -2.41 44.80 -36.02
N TYR A 123 -1.80 44.04 -36.94
CA TYR A 123 -1.75 42.57 -36.87
C TYR A 123 -0.97 42.10 -35.63
N GLU A 124 0.16 42.72 -35.32
CA GLU A 124 0.98 42.39 -34.15
C GLU A 124 0.25 42.67 -32.83
N GLU A 125 -0.36 43.85 -32.67
CA GLU A 125 -1.09 44.20 -31.45
C GLU A 125 -2.36 43.36 -31.24
N THR A 126 -3.10 43.06 -32.31
CA THR A 126 -4.28 42.18 -32.23
C THR A 126 -3.90 40.73 -31.92
N ASN A 127 -2.78 40.23 -32.47
CA ASN A 127 -2.22 38.95 -32.05
C ASN A 127 -1.86 38.95 -30.57
N LYS A 128 -1.18 39.99 -30.09
CA LYS A 128 -0.77 40.11 -28.68
C LYS A 128 -1.98 40.16 -27.75
N PHE A 129 -3.02 40.89 -28.12
CA PHE A 129 -4.28 40.95 -27.39
C PHE A 129 -5.00 39.59 -27.36
N SER A 130 -5.18 38.95 -28.52
CA SER A 130 -5.76 37.61 -28.64
C SER A 130 -4.97 36.59 -27.80
N ASN A 131 -3.64 36.65 -27.88
CA ASN A 131 -2.72 35.79 -27.13
C ASN A 131 -2.93 35.90 -25.63
N LYS A 132 -3.02 37.13 -25.13
CA LYS A 132 -3.27 37.41 -23.72
C LYS A 132 -4.67 37.01 -23.27
N LEU A 133 -5.70 37.22 -24.11
CA LEU A 133 -7.06 36.80 -23.80
C LEU A 133 -7.18 35.29 -23.64
N LEU A 134 -6.56 34.52 -24.53
CA LEU A 134 -6.63 33.06 -24.44
C LEU A 134 -5.76 32.51 -23.33
N GLU A 135 -4.65 33.16 -22.99
CA GLU A 135 -3.90 32.83 -21.77
C GLU A 135 -4.76 33.01 -20.51
N ILE A 136 -5.49 34.13 -20.42
CA ILE A 136 -6.41 34.40 -19.29
C ILE A 136 -7.56 33.38 -19.27
N GLY A 137 -8.15 33.09 -20.43
CA GLY A 137 -9.20 32.09 -20.57
C GLY A 137 -8.73 30.70 -20.13
N TRP A 138 -7.54 30.30 -20.57
CA TRP A 138 -6.91 29.04 -20.18
C TRP A 138 -6.67 28.96 -18.66
N LYS A 139 -6.11 30.02 -18.05
CA LYS A 139 -5.90 30.09 -16.58
C LYS A 139 -7.21 29.99 -15.80
N ARG A 140 -8.34 30.39 -16.39
CA ARG A 140 -9.68 30.28 -15.80
C ARG A 140 -10.39 28.95 -16.13
N GLY A 141 -9.73 28.03 -16.83
CA GLY A 141 -10.28 26.70 -17.14
C GLY A 141 -11.12 26.64 -18.43
N ILE A 142 -11.05 27.66 -19.29
CA ILE A 142 -11.65 27.61 -20.64
C ILE A 142 -10.74 26.74 -21.52
N LYS A 143 -11.00 25.42 -21.52
CA LYS A 143 -10.14 24.38 -22.07
C LYS A 143 -10.02 24.32 -23.60
N ARG A 144 -10.68 25.20 -24.36
CA ARG A 144 -10.83 25.06 -25.84
C ARG A 144 -10.00 26.01 -26.68
N MET A 145 -9.01 26.68 -26.11
CA MET A 145 -8.19 27.63 -26.87
C MET A 145 -6.72 27.46 -26.51
N SER A 146 -6.06 26.53 -27.21
CA SER A 146 -4.60 26.47 -27.26
C SER A 146 -4.11 27.52 -28.25
N ILE A 147 -3.56 28.61 -27.72
CA ILE A 147 -2.62 29.43 -28.47
C ILE A 147 -1.24 28.97 -28.08
N ASN A 148 -0.63 28.19 -28.96
CA ASN A 148 0.70 28.52 -29.44
C ASN A 148 1.02 27.61 -30.62
N SER A 149 1.00 28.21 -31.80
CA SER A 149 1.70 27.72 -32.99
C SER A 149 3.23 27.75 -32.84
N THR A 150 3.76 28.11 -31.67
CA THR A 150 5.21 28.21 -31.38
C THR A 150 5.60 27.61 -30.03
N LYS A 151 4.96 26.49 -29.65
CA LYS A 151 5.66 25.49 -28.83
C LYS A 151 5.69 24.19 -29.60
N GLN A 152 6.79 24.03 -30.33
CA GLN A 152 7.37 22.76 -30.70
C GLN A 152 7.69 21.97 -29.42
N LEU A 153 6.66 21.53 -28.68
CA LEU A 153 6.76 20.64 -27.52
C LEU A 153 5.44 19.84 -27.44
N ASN A 154 5.48 18.71 -28.12
CA ASN A 154 4.57 17.57 -28.06
C ASN A 154 3.26 17.69 -28.86
N ASN A 155 3.10 16.78 -29.84
CA ASN A 155 1.84 16.36 -30.48
C ASN A 155 0.80 15.78 -29.48
N ASN A 156 0.87 16.15 -28.19
CA ASN A 156 0.24 15.43 -27.08
C ASN A 156 -0.79 16.29 -26.33
N ASN A 157 -1.13 17.49 -26.82
CA ASN A 157 -2.10 18.36 -26.16
C ASN A 157 -3.55 18.12 -26.62
N ASN A 158 -3.84 17.00 -27.30
CA ASN A 158 -5.21 16.56 -27.51
C ASN A 158 -5.76 16.10 -26.16
N ASN A 159 -6.94 16.60 -25.77
CA ASN A 159 -7.58 16.15 -24.55
C ASN A 159 -7.86 14.64 -24.65
N TRP A 160 -8.25 14.15 -25.84
CA TRP A 160 -8.44 12.73 -26.15
C TRP A 160 -7.17 12.02 -26.65
N SER A 161 -6.07 12.13 -25.90
CA SER A 161 -4.93 11.21 -26.08
C SER A 161 -5.29 9.78 -25.66
N PHE A 162 -4.55 8.77 -26.12
CA PHE A 162 -4.78 7.37 -25.72
C PHE A 162 -4.69 7.19 -24.20
N ILE A 163 -3.71 7.83 -23.55
CA ILE A 163 -3.52 7.78 -22.09
C ILE A 163 -4.72 8.42 -21.38
N ASN A 164 -5.18 9.59 -21.86
CA ASN A 164 -6.35 10.25 -21.28
C ASN A 164 -7.63 9.44 -21.48
N SER A 165 -7.78 8.76 -22.62
CA SER A 165 -8.89 7.86 -22.92
C SER A 165 -8.88 6.62 -22.01
N PHE A 166 -7.69 6.09 -21.73
CA PHE A 166 -7.50 4.99 -20.79
C PHE A 166 -7.85 5.39 -19.34
N LEU A 167 -7.37 6.56 -18.89
CA LEU A 167 -7.72 7.11 -17.58
C LEU A 167 -9.21 7.42 -17.47
N PHE A 168 -9.82 7.94 -18.54
CA PHE A 168 -11.27 8.13 -18.63
C PHE A 168 -12.00 6.80 -18.44
N SER A 169 -11.57 5.75 -19.14
CA SER A 169 -12.15 4.41 -19.05
C SER A 169 -12.11 3.84 -17.64
N ILE A 170 -10.97 3.98 -16.95
CA ILE A 170 -10.83 3.60 -15.54
C ILE A 170 -11.78 4.43 -14.68
N SER A 171 -11.80 5.74 -14.86
CA SER A 171 -12.65 6.65 -14.07
C SER A 171 -14.15 6.42 -14.28
N LEU A 172 -14.54 5.95 -15.47
CA LEU A 172 -15.90 5.60 -15.85
C LEU A 172 -16.37 4.35 -15.08
N ILE A 173 -15.62 3.25 -15.16
CA ILE A 173 -16.00 2.00 -14.51
C ILE A 173 -15.84 2.05 -12.99
N SER A 174 -14.87 2.84 -12.51
CA SER A 174 -14.63 3.03 -11.07
C SER A 174 -15.62 3.97 -10.40
N ARG A 175 -16.46 4.65 -11.19
CA ARG A 175 -17.42 5.67 -10.74
C ARG A 175 -16.77 6.87 -10.05
N ILE A 176 -15.47 7.12 -10.30
CA ILE A 176 -14.80 8.33 -9.83
C ILE A 176 -15.33 9.54 -10.60
N GLY A 177 -15.40 9.44 -11.93
CA GLY A 177 -16.00 10.47 -12.78
C GLY A 177 -15.45 11.88 -12.58
N TYR A 178 -14.15 12.10 -12.82
CA TYR A 178 -13.51 13.41 -12.57
C TYR A 178 -14.15 14.61 -13.29
N GLY A 179 -14.91 14.40 -14.37
CA GLY A 179 -15.63 15.45 -15.10
C GLY A 179 -14.75 16.42 -15.90
N HIS A 180 -13.42 16.28 -15.84
CA HIS A 180 -12.49 17.14 -16.57
C HIS A 180 -12.34 16.77 -18.06
N LEU A 181 -12.70 15.54 -18.41
CA LEU A 181 -12.72 14.95 -19.76
C LEU A 181 -14.06 14.22 -19.91
N VAL A 182 -14.88 14.62 -20.87
CA VAL A 182 -16.24 14.10 -21.08
C VAL A 182 -16.50 13.99 -22.59
N PRO A 183 -17.09 12.89 -23.07
CA PRO A 183 -17.40 12.74 -24.49
C PRO A 183 -18.42 13.79 -24.93
N MET A 184 -18.10 14.50 -26.00
CA MET A 184 -18.95 15.57 -26.52
C MET A 184 -19.80 15.10 -27.68
N THR A 185 -19.34 14.06 -28.39
CA THR A 185 -20.06 13.46 -29.52
C THR A 185 -21.36 12.79 -29.05
N LEU A 186 -22.37 12.78 -29.92
CA LEU A 186 -23.64 12.09 -29.64
C LEU A 186 -23.40 10.59 -29.39
N ILE A 187 -22.55 9.99 -30.22
CA ILE A 187 -22.18 8.57 -30.15
C ILE A 187 -21.42 8.28 -28.85
N GLY A 188 -20.42 9.08 -28.51
CA GLY A 188 -19.65 8.93 -27.28
C GLY A 188 -20.55 9.01 -26.03
N LYS A 189 -21.48 9.96 -25.98
CA LYS A 189 -22.46 10.06 -24.88
C LYS A 189 -23.35 8.85 -24.76
N GLN A 190 -23.81 8.29 -25.88
CA GLN A 190 -24.64 7.08 -25.87
C GLN A 190 -23.84 5.84 -25.45
N LEU A 191 -22.57 5.74 -25.82
CA LEU A 191 -21.68 4.62 -25.48
C LEU A 191 -21.33 4.55 -23.98
N VAL A 192 -21.37 5.67 -23.26
CA VAL A 192 -21.09 5.71 -21.81
C VAL A 192 -22.00 4.75 -21.02
N PHE A 193 -23.30 4.74 -21.32
CA PHE A 193 -24.28 3.94 -20.59
C PHE A 193 -24.03 2.42 -20.65
N PRO A 194 -23.94 1.78 -21.84
CA PRO A 194 -23.69 0.35 -21.92
C PRO A 194 -22.33 -0.01 -21.31
N PHE A 195 -21.29 0.81 -21.51
CA PHE A 195 -19.98 0.53 -20.92
C PHE A 195 -19.97 0.63 -19.39
N ALA A 196 -20.77 1.54 -18.81
CA ALA A 196 -20.93 1.64 -17.36
C ALA A 196 -21.71 0.44 -16.79
N ILE A 197 -22.79 0.00 -17.44
CA ILE A 197 -23.63 -1.12 -16.99
C ILE A 197 -22.82 -2.41 -16.81
N PHE A 198 -21.96 -2.75 -17.77
CA PHE A 198 -21.10 -3.93 -17.66
C PHE A 198 -19.81 -3.66 -16.87
N GLY A 199 -19.28 -2.45 -16.94
CA GLY A 199 -18.01 -2.09 -16.32
C GLY A 199 -18.07 -2.00 -14.79
N ILE A 200 -19.15 -1.46 -14.23
CA ILE A 200 -19.29 -1.26 -12.78
C ILE A 200 -19.31 -2.61 -12.03
N PRO A 201 -20.13 -3.62 -12.42
CA PRO A 201 -20.10 -4.94 -11.78
C PRO A 201 -18.72 -5.60 -11.90
N LEU A 202 -18.10 -5.55 -13.08
CA LEU A 202 -16.76 -6.08 -13.30
C LEU A 202 -15.73 -5.42 -12.38
N PHE A 203 -15.79 -4.09 -12.21
CA PHE A 203 -14.88 -3.36 -11.35
C PHE A 203 -15.04 -3.73 -9.86
N ILE A 204 -16.27 -3.98 -9.40
CA ILE A 204 -16.53 -4.45 -8.03
C ILE A 204 -15.89 -5.82 -7.79
N LEU A 205 -15.98 -6.74 -8.77
CA LEU A 205 -15.34 -8.05 -8.68
C LEU A 205 -13.82 -7.94 -8.53
N ILE A 206 -13.18 -7.04 -9.30
CA ILE A 206 -11.74 -6.78 -9.19
C ILE A 206 -11.39 -6.25 -7.79
N ILE A 207 -12.14 -5.27 -7.28
CA ILE A 207 -11.88 -4.70 -5.95
C ILE A 207 -11.92 -5.80 -4.88
N ASN A 208 -12.90 -6.71 -4.95
CA ASN A 208 -13.01 -7.81 -4.00
C ASN A 208 -11.81 -8.75 -4.03
N ASP A 209 -11.16 -8.92 -5.17
CA ASP A 209 -9.94 -9.74 -5.26
C ASP A 209 -8.67 -8.96 -4.91
N LEU A 210 -8.58 -7.70 -5.30
CA LEU A 210 -7.49 -6.80 -4.91
C LEU A 210 -7.42 -6.67 -3.39
N THR A 211 -8.55 -6.47 -2.72
CA THR A 211 -8.61 -6.32 -1.25
C THR A 211 -8.07 -7.55 -0.51
N LYS A 212 -8.28 -8.77 -1.02
CA LYS A 212 -7.69 -9.99 -0.44
C LYS A 212 -6.18 -9.99 -0.57
N ILE A 213 -5.65 -9.61 -1.74
CA ILE A 213 -4.21 -9.50 -1.98
C ILE A 213 -3.60 -8.43 -1.07
N PHE A 214 -4.26 -7.26 -0.97
CA PHE A 214 -3.85 -6.19 -0.06
C PHE A 214 -3.87 -6.64 1.40
N SER A 215 -4.87 -7.39 1.84
CA SER A 215 -4.93 -7.92 3.20
C SER A 215 -3.74 -8.83 3.52
N ILE A 216 -3.37 -9.73 2.61
CA ILE A 216 -2.18 -10.60 2.75
C ILE A 216 -0.90 -9.75 2.81
N PHE A 217 -0.81 -8.74 1.94
CA PHE A 217 0.32 -7.82 1.89
C PHE A 217 0.47 -7.02 3.20
N PHE A 218 -0.63 -6.44 3.72
CA PHE A 218 -0.63 -5.73 4.99
C PHE A 218 -0.31 -6.63 6.17
N HIS A 219 -0.81 -7.87 6.18
CA HIS A 219 -0.44 -8.84 7.22
C HIS A 219 1.05 -9.19 7.20
N TRP A 220 1.61 -9.36 6.00
CA TRP A 220 3.04 -9.60 5.83
C TRP A 220 3.88 -8.40 6.31
N ILE A 221 3.50 -7.18 5.92
CA ILE A 221 4.10 -5.93 6.41
C ILE A 221 4.00 -5.85 7.93
N TYR A 222 2.82 -6.08 8.50
CA TYR A 222 2.59 -6.03 9.94
C TYR A 222 3.47 -7.01 10.70
N LYS A 223 3.63 -8.24 10.19
CA LYS A 223 4.56 -9.22 10.77
C LYS A 223 6.01 -8.75 10.72
N ILE A 224 6.44 -8.16 9.61
CA ILE A 224 7.79 -7.60 9.47
C ILE A 224 8.00 -6.47 10.45
N LEU A 225 7.05 -5.52 10.54
CA LEU A 225 7.09 -4.41 11.47
C LEU A 225 7.18 -4.90 12.92
N ILE A 226 6.35 -5.86 13.32
CA ILE A 226 6.43 -6.43 14.69
C ILE A 226 7.75 -7.14 14.93
N LYS A 227 8.27 -7.90 13.96
CA LYS A 227 9.58 -8.57 14.10
C LYS A 227 10.69 -7.52 14.31
N TYR A 228 10.64 -6.43 13.55
CA TYR A 228 11.57 -5.32 13.68
C TYR A 228 11.48 -4.63 15.04
N LEU A 229 10.25 -4.28 15.49
CA LEU A 229 10.00 -3.69 16.80
C LEU A 229 10.42 -4.60 17.96
N LYS A 230 10.18 -5.91 17.85
CA LYS A 230 10.67 -6.90 18.83
C LYS A 230 12.19 -6.94 18.88
N GLY A 231 12.86 -6.86 17.73
CA GLY A 231 14.33 -6.76 17.64
C GLY A 231 14.87 -5.54 18.37
N ILE A 232 14.27 -4.37 18.15
CA ILE A 232 14.63 -3.13 18.86
C ILE A 232 14.40 -3.27 20.37
N LYS A 233 13.24 -3.78 20.80
CA LYS A 233 12.94 -3.99 22.22
C LYS A 233 13.98 -4.90 22.89
N GLN A 234 14.40 -5.96 22.22
CA GLN A 234 15.45 -6.86 22.72
C GLN A 234 16.81 -6.16 22.84
N GLN A 235 17.18 -5.31 21.87
CA GLN A 235 18.42 -4.53 21.94
C GLN A 235 18.40 -3.54 23.11
N ILE A 236 17.28 -2.84 23.33
CA ILE A 236 17.14 -1.90 24.45
C ILE A 236 17.24 -2.62 25.80
N ILE A 237 16.59 -3.78 25.97
CA ILE A 237 16.65 -4.56 27.22
C ILE A 237 18.10 -5.01 27.50
N LYS A 238 18.82 -5.49 26.48
CA LYS A 238 20.23 -5.88 26.64
C LYS A 238 21.08 -4.70 27.11
N LEU A 239 20.95 -3.54 26.48
CA LEU A 239 21.68 -2.33 26.89
C LEU A 239 21.39 -1.94 28.34
N PHE A 240 20.13 -2.02 28.76
CA PHE A 240 19.73 -1.69 30.13
C PHE A 240 20.33 -2.69 31.15
N GLN A 241 20.33 -3.99 30.83
CA GLN A 241 20.94 -5.03 31.66
C GLN A 241 22.47 -4.86 31.76
N THR A 242 23.15 -4.58 30.66
CA THR A 242 24.60 -4.34 30.65
C THR A 242 24.98 -3.12 31.50
N ASN A 243 24.22 -2.03 31.40
CA ASN A 243 24.46 -0.84 32.23
C ASN A 243 24.25 -1.14 33.72
N LYS A 244 23.19 -1.88 34.09
CA LYS A 244 22.92 -2.27 35.48
C LYS A 244 24.03 -3.17 36.05
N ASN A 245 24.53 -4.12 35.27
CA ASN A 245 25.62 -5.00 35.70
C ASN A 245 26.92 -4.22 35.94
N LYS A 246 27.29 -3.30 35.03
CA LYS A 246 28.46 -2.43 35.22
C LYS A 246 28.35 -1.56 36.47
N GLU A 247 27.14 -1.10 36.81
CA GLU A 247 26.92 -0.30 38.02
C GLU A 247 27.06 -1.14 39.30
N ASN A 248 26.56 -2.38 39.27
CA ASN A 248 26.71 -3.33 40.37
C ASN A 248 28.18 -3.73 40.60
N GLU A 249 28.95 -3.99 39.54
CA GLU A 249 30.39 -4.27 39.64
C GLU A 249 31.14 -3.12 40.31
N LYS A 250 30.87 -1.87 39.89
CA LYS A 250 31.45 -0.67 40.52
C LYS A 250 31.08 -0.53 41.99
N LYS A 251 29.85 -0.89 42.39
CA LYS A 251 29.44 -0.89 43.81
C LYS A 251 30.18 -1.97 44.60
N LEU A 252 30.35 -3.16 44.03
CA LEU A 252 31.07 -4.27 44.65
C LEU A 252 32.55 -3.96 44.86
N GLU A 253 33.21 -3.34 43.86
CA GLU A 253 34.58 -2.87 43.99
C GLU A 253 34.74 -1.85 45.11
N ARG A 254 33.81 -0.89 45.24
CA ARG A 254 33.81 0.09 46.35
C ARG A 254 33.67 -0.58 47.72
N LEU A 255 32.80 -1.60 47.83
CA LEU A 255 32.62 -2.35 49.08
C LEU A 255 33.85 -3.20 49.43
N ASN A 256 34.42 -3.88 48.45
CA ASN A 256 35.64 -4.65 48.64
C ASN A 256 36.80 -3.74 49.07
N ASN A 257 37.00 -2.60 48.42
CA ASN A 257 38.03 -1.64 48.80
C ASN A 257 37.83 -1.12 50.25
N LYS A 258 36.59 -0.81 50.65
CA LYS A 258 36.27 -0.47 52.05
C LYS A 258 36.59 -1.63 53.02
N LYS A 259 36.30 -2.87 52.63
CA LYS A 259 36.58 -4.06 53.42
C LYS A 259 38.08 -4.32 53.58
N TYR A 260 38.86 -4.11 52.52
CA TYR A 260 40.33 -4.17 52.57
C TYR A 260 40.91 -3.08 53.46
N GLN A 261 40.42 -1.83 53.35
CA GLN A 261 40.80 -0.76 54.27
C GLN A 261 40.49 -1.12 55.73
N ASN A 262 39.27 -1.57 56.03
CA ASN A 262 38.90 -1.96 57.39
C ASN A 262 39.76 -3.11 57.94
N ASN A 263 40.06 -4.12 57.10
CA ASN A 263 40.94 -5.21 57.51
C ASN A 263 42.38 -4.73 57.77
N TYR A 264 42.88 -3.79 56.97
CA TYR A 264 44.19 -3.17 57.17
C TYR A 264 44.26 -2.41 58.50
N TYR A 265 43.26 -1.56 58.78
CA TYR A 265 43.17 -0.85 60.07
C TYR A 265 43.02 -1.81 61.25
N CYS A 266 42.26 -2.91 61.12
CA CYS A 266 42.17 -3.94 62.15
C CYS A 266 43.49 -4.71 62.37
N SER A 267 44.32 -4.89 61.34
CA SER A 267 45.66 -5.46 61.50
C SER A 267 46.65 -4.47 62.11
N GLU A 268 46.55 -3.19 61.78
CA GLU A 268 47.41 -2.12 62.31
C GLU A 268 47.10 -1.82 63.79
N LEU A 269 45.83 -1.95 64.19
CA LEU A 269 45.36 -1.97 65.59
C LEU A 269 45.85 -3.19 66.39
N LYS A 270 46.26 -4.30 65.73
CA LYS A 270 46.84 -5.47 66.40
C LYS A 270 48.37 -5.35 66.58
N SER A 271 49.04 -4.52 65.80
CA SER A 271 50.49 -4.29 65.86
C SER A 271 50.90 -3.10 66.73
N THR A 272 49.96 -2.29 67.21
CA THR A 272 50.20 -1.26 68.22
C THR A 272 49.73 -1.74 69.59
N THR A 273 50.58 -1.55 70.60
CA THR A 273 50.44 -2.10 71.96
C THR A 273 49.11 -1.72 72.63
N PRO A 274 48.54 -2.62 73.47
CA PRO A 274 47.30 -2.37 74.18
C PRO A 274 47.55 -1.48 75.41
N SER A 275 47.66 -0.17 75.21
CA SER A 275 47.57 0.79 76.32
C SER A 275 47.14 2.16 75.82
N LEU A 276 45.86 2.30 75.42
CA LEU A 276 44.97 3.46 75.68
C LEU A 276 43.71 3.55 74.80
N ILE A 277 43.33 2.53 74.01
CA ILE A 277 42.20 2.66 73.07
C ILE A 277 40.96 1.80 73.46
N ASN A 278 40.69 1.61 74.74
CA ASN A 278 39.56 0.77 75.16
C ASN A 278 38.24 1.52 75.37
N LYS A 279 38.24 2.87 75.36
CA LYS A 279 36.99 3.66 75.52
C LYS A 279 36.46 4.29 74.24
N THR A 280 37.33 4.62 73.28
CA THR A 280 36.91 5.28 72.03
C THR A 280 36.37 4.26 71.01
N ILE A 281 37.00 3.08 70.92
CA ILE A 281 36.63 2.02 69.97
C ILE A 281 35.28 1.36 70.29
N GLN A 282 34.91 1.23 71.58
CA GLN A 282 33.57 0.74 71.93
C GLN A 282 32.45 1.68 71.47
N LYS A 283 32.71 2.99 71.37
CA LYS A 283 31.72 3.98 70.96
C LYS A 283 31.48 3.97 69.45
N GLU A 284 32.51 3.74 68.63
CA GLU A 284 32.40 3.62 67.18
C GLU A 284 31.83 2.28 66.71
N LEU A 285 32.16 1.17 67.40
CA LEU A 285 31.56 -0.15 67.10
C LEU A 285 30.05 -0.18 67.40
N LEU A 286 29.58 0.56 68.40
CA LEU A 286 28.15 0.73 68.68
C LEU A 286 27.44 1.64 67.64
N LEU A 287 28.15 2.59 67.03
CA LEU A 287 27.60 3.42 65.95
C LEU A 287 27.46 2.62 64.63
N ASN A 288 28.46 1.82 64.27
CA ASN A 288 28.41 1.00 63.06
C ASN A 288 27.33 -0.09 63.12
N LYS A 289 27.07 -0.65 64.32
CA LYS A 289 25.96 -1.60 64.52
C LYS A 289 24.57 -0.95 64.39
N LYS A 290 24.46 0.37 64.60
CA LYS A 290 23.21 1.11 64.36
C LYS A 290 22.97 1.35 62.86
N GLU A 291 24.01 1.55 62.06
CA GLU A 291 23.86 1.75 60.62
C GLU A 291 23.49 0.46 59.86
N GLU A 292 23.98 -0.71 60.31
CA GLU A 292 23.57 -2.00 59.74
C GLU A 292 22.08 -2.34 59.99
N LEU A 293 21.48 -1.83 61.08
CA LEU A 293 20.05 -2.02 61.36
C LEU A 293 19.13 -1.07 60.58
N ILE A 294 19.67 -0.03 59.91
CA ILE A 294 18.90 0.92 59.10
C ILE A 294 18.86 0.49 57.61
N ILE A 295 19.71 -0.48 57.21
CA ILE A 295 19.88 -0.91 55.80
C ILE A 295 19.16 -2.24 55.49
N ASN A 296 18.68 -2.97 56.50
CA ASN A 296 17.73 -4.08 56.33
C ASN A 296 16.29 -3.61 56.49
#